data_AF-A0A967CHC6-F1
#
_entry.id   AF-A0A967CHC6-F1
#
_cell.length_a   1.000
_cell.length_b   1.000
_cell.length_c   1.000
_cell.angle_alpha   90.00
_cell.angle_beta   90.00
_cell.angle_gamma   90.00
#
_symmetry.space_group_name_H-M   'P 1'
#
loop_
_entity.id
_entity.type
_entity.pdbx_description
1 polymer ?
#
loop_
_entity_poly.entity_id
_entity_poly.type
_entity_poly.pdbx_seq_one_letter_code
_entity_poly.pdbx_strand_id
1 'polypeptide(L)' 'MNLPRVGHIAFLNCAPHLHGLEMRRGSDRMHLQPGVPSALNRQILAGELDISP' A
#
# COMPACT_ATOMS: atom_id res chain seq x y z
N MET A 1 2.57 -15.45 11.28
CA MET A 1 2.99 -15.19 9.88
C MET A 1 3.05 -13.68 9.70
N ASN A 2 4.09 -13.14 9.09
CA ASN A 2 4.17 -11.70 8.81
C ASN A 2 3.25 -11.38 7.62
N LEU A 3 2.35 -10.40 7.75
CA LEU A 3 1.54 -9.92 6.63
C LEU A 3 2.41 -9.03 5.71
N PRO A 4 2.22 -9.05 4.38
CA PRO A 4 2.96 -8.20 3.46
C PRO A 4 2.69 -6.72 3.71
N ARG A 5 3.72 -5.88 3.61
CA ARG A 5 3.66 -4.41 3.65
C ARG A 5 3.41 -3.88 2.24
N VAL A 6 2.25 -3.29 2.04
CA VAL A 6 1.76 -2.88 0.73
C VAL A 6 1.59 -1.36 0.72
N GLY A 7 2.35 -0.68 -0.14
CA GLY A 7 2.19 0.74 -0.36
C GLY A 7 0.85 1.05 -1.04
N HIS A 8 0.27 2.19 -0.74
CA HIS A 8 -0.79 2.78 -1.57
C HIS A 8 -0.60 4.29 -1.71
N ILE A 9 -0.87 4.83 -2.90
CA ILE A 9 -0.74 6.26 -3.18
C ILE A 9 -1.87 7.00 -2.45
N ALA A 10 -1.52 8.06 -1.71
CA ALA A 10 -2.45 8.86 -0.90
C ALA A 10 -3.16 9.98 -1.69
N PHE A 11 -2.92 10.07 -3.01
CA PHE A 11 -3.61 11.00 -3.89
C PHE A 11 -5.02 10.54 -4.23
N LEU A 12 -5.91 11.51 -4.49
CA LEU A 12 -7.34 11.26 -4.68
C LEU A 12 -7.64 10.30 -5.85
N ASN A 13 -6.80 10.28 -6.89
CA ASN A 13 -6.94 9.36 -8.02
C ASN A 13 -6.86 7.88 -7.61
N CYS A 14 -6.27 7.56 -6.45
CA CYS A 14 -6.17 6.19 -5.93
C CYS A 14 -7.21 5.86 -4.85
N ALA A 15 -8.05 6.81 -4.45
CA ALA A 15 -9.07 6.58 -3.41
C ALA A 15 -10.07 5.46 -3.75
N PRO A 16 -10.58 5.31 -5.01
CA PRO A 16 -11.46 4.19 -5.35
C PRO A 16 -10.78 2.82 -5.21
N HIS A 17 -9.48 2.75 -5.53
CA HIS A 17 -8.70 1.52 -5.39
C HIS A 17 -8.49 1.15 -3.91
N LEU A 18 -8.14 2.13 -3.07
CA LEU A 18 -8.02 1.94 -1.62
C LEU A 18 -9.34 1.45 -1.01
N HIS A 19 -10.45 2.09 -1.37
CA HIS A 19 -11.77 1.68 -0.90
C HIS A 19 -12.08 0.22 -1.25
N GLY A 20 -11.75 -0.22 -2.48
CA GLY A 20 -11.88 -1.60 -2.90
C GLY A 20 -11.03 -2.60 -2.10
N LEU A 21 -9.82 -2.20 -1.71
CA LEU A 21 -8.93 -3.00 -0.86
C LEU A 21 -9.48 -3.15 0.57
N GLU A 22 -9.97 -2.06 1.16
CA GLU A 22 -10.53 -2.05 2.50
C GLU A 22 -11.84 -2.86 2.58
N MET A 23 -12.72 -2.71 1.59
CA MET A 23 -14.02 -3.42 1.58
C MET A 23 -13.89 -4.95 1.40
N ARG A 24 -12.80 -5.44 0.79
CA ARG A 24 -12.61 -6.87 0.48
C ARG A 24 -11.88 -7.67 1.58
N ARG A 25 -11.78 -7.16 2.80
CA ARG A 25 -10.90 -7.69 3.86
C ARG A 25 -9.43 -7.72 3.44
N GLY A 26 -9.02 -6.87 2.49
CA GLY A 26 -7.61 -6.74 2.11
C GLY A 26 -6.76 -6.34 3.31
N SER A 27 -7.30 -5.47 4.17
CA SER A 27 -6.68 -4.99 5.42
C SER A 27 -6.36 -6.08 6.44
N ASP A 28 -7.08 -7.22 6.42
CA ASP A 28 -6.82 -8.35 7.32
C ASP A 28 -5.66 -9.24 6.81
N ARG A 29 -5.23 -9.03 5.56
CA ARG A 29 -4.28 -9.88 4.84
C ARG A 29 -2.99 -9.14 4.47
N MET A 30 -2.89 -7.84 4.71
CA MET A 30 -1.73 -7.01 4.41
C MET A 30 -1.69 -5.77 5.32
N HIS A 31 -0.49 -5.23 5.54
CA HIS A 31 -0.31 -3.92 6.14
C HIS A 31 -0.31 -2.85 5.04
N LEU A 32 -1.38 -2.07 4.96
CA LEU A 32 -1.47 -0.95 4.02
C LEU A 32 -0.69 0.25 4.56
N GLN A 33 0.22 0.79 3.74
CA GLN A 33 1.02 1.97 4.07
C GLN A 33 0.73 3.12 3.07
N PRO A 34 0.14 4.24 3.53
CA PRO A 34 -0.07 5.40 2.67
C PRO A 34 1.26 6.09 2.35
N GLY A 35 1.38 6.62 1.14
CA GLY A 35 2.52 7.45 0.76
C GLY A 35 2.31 8.24 -0.52
N VAL A 36 3.25 9.13 -0.82
CA VAL A 36 3.37 9.75 -2.16
C VAL A 36 4.20 8.84 -3.08
N PRO A 37 4.02 8.88 -4.41
CA PRO A 37 4.69 7.94 -5.32
C PRO A 37 6.20 7.91 -5.17
N SER A 38 6.84 9.07 -5.02
CA SER A 38 8.30 9.17 -4.85
C SER A 38 8.80 8.56 -3.54
N ALA A 39 7.98 8.56 -2.48
CA ALA A 39 8.33 7.92 -1.22
C ALA A 39 8.18 6.41 -1.33
N LEU A 40 7.05 5.91 -1.83
CA LEU A 40 6.79 4.48 -2.01
C LEU A 40 7.84 3.82 -2.90
N ASN A 41 8.26 4.48 -3.97
CA ASN A 41 9.34 4.03 -4.86
C ASN A 41 10.68 3.87 -4.12
N ARG A 42 11.00 4.75 -3.17
CA ARG A 42 12.23 4.59 -2.36
C ARG A 42 12.09 3.44 -1.37
N GLN A 43 10.91 3.32 -0.74
CA GLN A 43 10.64 2.32 0.28
C GLN A 43 10.71 0.90 -0.28
N ILE A 44 10.17 0.65 -1.48
CA ILE A 44 10.27 -0.68 -2.12
C ILE A 44 11.72 -1.03 -2.48
N LEU A 45 12.51 -0.06 -2.95
CA LEU A 45 13.95 -0.25 -3.23
C LEU A 45 14.77 -0.49 -1.96
N ALA A 46 14.36 0.12 -0.84
CA ALA A 46 15.00 -0.06 0.47
C ALA A 46 14.58 -1.34 1.20
N GLY A 47 13.62 -2.11 0.65
CA GLY A 47 13.05 -3.30 1.32
C GLY A 47 12.12 -2.96 2.50
N GLU A 48 11.65 -1.72 2.58
CA GLU A 48 10.68 -1.24 3.58
C GLU A 48 9.23 -1.59 3.22
N LEU A 49 8.97 -1.86 1.93
CA LEU A 49 7.72 -2.43 1.42
C LEU A 49 8.00 -3.80 0.79
N ASP A 50 6.97 -4.64 0.75
CA ASP A 50 6.99 -5.90 0.01
C ASP A 50 6.31 -5.73 -1.36
N ILE A 51 5.38 -4.76 -1.47
CA ILE A 51 4.67 -4.40 -2.70
C ILE A 51 4.54 -2.86 -2.77
N SER A 52 4.78 -2.30 -3.95
CA SER A 52 4.48 -0.89 -4.28
C SER A 52 3.32 -0.83 -5.30
N PRO A 53 2.48 0.22 -5.27
CA PRO A 53 1.57 0.53 -6.37
C PRO A 53 2.34 0.98 -7.62
#